data_AF-A0A5C3KXE6-F1
#
_entry.id   AF-A0A5C3KXE6-F1
#
_cell.length_a   1.000
_cell.length_b   1.000
_cell.length_c   1.000
_cell.angle_alpha   90.00
_cell.angle_beta   90.00
_cell.angle_gamma   90.00
#
_symmetry.space_group_name_H-M   'P 1'
#
loop_
_entity.id
_entity.type
_entity.pdbx_description
1 polymer ?
#
loop_
_entity_poly.entity_id
_entity_poly.type
_entity_poly.pdbx_seq_one_letter_code
_entity_poly.pdbx_strand_id
1 'polypeptide(L)'
;MDNVPTTTTPPSTPSLRRTAAHLDADPALFTPSKRMRSMYAALSSMSSGSILLSKAPITSNTTIAPPLIEDLPPLKQPDWSLATRRPVNVSHERLEQENEILRTHLKYAATVNQAQAGIIEGAHATMVIQNLHLRKLNGALYGREKRREPTRTLVIDSSRGQVFSSAEVLEGLRLQEEAKRVKAAAKQARASNRTAKKDAMAKLEAEWVKIKEKHVENLVEWERTCERLQSEGVLRKNMPPKPKRQLKPTLPDDHGAVGDDDDEEEEEDEGDR
;
A
#
# COMPACT_ATOMS: atom_id res chain seq x y z
N MET A 1 -36.38 -54.37 18.72
CA MET A 1 -34.98 -53.91 18.64
C MET A 1 -35.08 -52.50 18.11
N ASP A 2 -35.16 -51.56 19.02
CA ASP A 2 -35.84 -50.29 18.76
C ASP A 2 -34.81 -49.20 18.51
N ASN A 3 -34.98 -48.55 17.36
CA ASN A 3 -34.12 -47.50 16.84
C ASN A 3 -34.38 -46.20 17.60
N VAL A 4 -33.37 -45.66 18.30
CA VAL A 4 -33.44 -44.35 18.94
C VAL A 4 -32.81 -43.31 18.02
N PRO A 5 -33.54 -42.26 17.59
CA PRO A 5 -32.97 -41.17 16.80
C PRO A 5 -32.21 -40.19 17.70
N THR A 6 -30.94 -39.95 17.39
CA THR A 6 -30.13 -38.89 18.02
C THR A 6 -30.39 -37.55 17.34
N THR A 7 -31.15 -36.69 18.02
CA THR A 7 -31.35 -35.28 17.64
C THR A 7 -30.12 -34.45 18.02
N THR A 8 -29.28 -34.14 17.03
CA THR A 8 -28.18 -33.17 17.18
C THR A 8 -28.73 -31.75 17.12
N THR A 9 -28.82 -31.10 18.28
CA THR A 9 -29.16 -29.68 18.40
C THR A 9 -27.94 -28.83 17.99
N PRO A 10 -28.07 -27.83 17.10
CA PRO A 10 -26.96 -26.94 16.76
C PRO A 10 -26.58 -26.04 17.94
N PRO A 11 -25.31 -25.63 18.07
CA PRO A 11 -24.85 -24.76 19.16
C PRO A 11 -25.53 -23.39 19.06
N SER A 12 -26.36 -23.08 20.06
CA SER A 12 -27.02 -21.78 20.22
C SER A 12 -25.97 -20.73 20.61
N THR A 13 -25.78 -19.73 19.74
CA THR A 13 -24.88 -18.60 20.00
C THR A 13 -25.54 -17.68 21.04
N PRO A 14 -24.82 -17.23 22.09
CA PRO A 14 -25.39 -16.30 23.06
C PRO A 14 -25.68 -14.95 22.39
N SER A 15 -26.95 -14.73 22.05
CA SER A 15 -27.45 -13.42 21.61
C SER A 15 -27.52 -12.49 22.82
N LEU A 16 -26.46 -11.69 23.02
CA LEU A 16 -26.46 -10.58 23.97
C LEU A 16 -27.55 -9.58 23.57
N ARG A 17 -28.66 -9.59 24.32
CA ARG A 17 -29.69 -8.54 24.27
C ARG A 17 -29.03 -7.21 24.60
N ARG A 18 -28.73 -6.40 23.58
CA ARG A 18 -28.49 -4.97 23.76
C ARG A 18 -29.73 -4.38 24.42
N THR A 19 -29.58 -3.82 25.61
CA THR A 19 -30.61 -2.99 26.22
C THR A 19 -30.87 -1.81 25.28
N ALA A 20 -32.14 -1.62 24.90
CA ALA A 20 -32.57 -0.58 23.93
C ALA A 20 -32.30 0.87 24.40
N ALA A 21 -31.69 1.07 25.57
CA ALA A 21 -31.39 2.36 26.16
C ALA A 21 -30.27 3.15 25.44
N HIS A 22 -29.61 2.59 24.42
CA HIS A 22 -28.51 3.27 23.70
C HIS A 22 -28.94 3.86 22.34
N LEU A 23 -30.19 3.67 21.90
CA LEU A 23 -30.63 4.18 20.59
C LEU A 23 -31.20 5.61 20.64
N ASP A 24 -31.38 6.19 21.83
CA ASP A 24 -31.90 7.55 22.03
C ASP A 24 -30.77 8.56 22.32
N ALA A 25 -29.63 8.37 21.67
CA ALA A 25 -28.48 9.27 21.80
C ALA A 25 -28.57 10.38 20.74
N ASP A 26 -28.62 11.63 21.19
CA ASP A 26 -28.59 12.83 20.35
C ASP A 26 -27.45 12.74 19.30
N PRO A 27 -27.77 12.75 17.99
CA PRO A 27 -26.77 12.63 16.93
C PRO A 27 -25.75 13.78 16.93
N ALA A 28 -26.09 14.94 17.52
CA ALA A 28 -25.18 16.07 17.65
C ALA A 28 -24.04 15.82 18.65
N LEU A 29 -24.23 14.90 19.62
CA LEU A 29 -23.22 14.57 20.63
C LEU A 29 -22.27 13.44 20.20
N PHE A 30 -22.44 12.90 18.99
CA PHE A 30 -21.67 11.77 18.46
C PHE A 30 -20.46 12.24 17.65
N THR A 31 -19.55 12.94 18.32
CA THR A 31 -18.29 13.42 17.73
C THR A 31 -17.41 12.25 17.24
N PRO A 32 -16.55 12.45 16.22
CA PRO A 32 -15.68 11.39 15.70
C PRO A 32 -14.85 10.68 16.79
N SER A 33 -14.34 11.42 17.77
CA SER A 33 -13.58 10.85 18.90
C SER A 33 -14.44 9.98 19.81
N LYS A 34 -15.73 10.29 19.96
CA LYS A 34 -16.68 9.48 20.74
C LYS A 34 -17.08 8.21 19.98
N ARG A 35 -17.25 8.30 18.65
CA ARG A 35 -17.43 7.15 17.75
C ARG A 35 -16.27 6.18 17.88
N MET A 36 -15.03 6.67 17.77
CA MET A 36 -13.84 5.82 17.91
C MET A 36 -13.76 5.16 19.28
N ARG A 37 -13.97 5.89 20.38
CA ARG A 37 -13.97 5.29 21.72
C ARG A 37 -15.05 4.24 21.92
N SER A 38 -16.26 4.47 21.41
CA SER A 38 -17.34 3.48 21.47
C SER A 38 -17.00 2.24 20.63
N MET A 39 -16.41 2.42 19.45
CA MET A 39 -15.93 1.33 18.61
C MET A 39 -14.83 0.53 19.32
N TYR A 40 -13.81 1.18 19.88
CA TYR A 40 -12.74 0.50 20.64
C TYR A 40 -13.29 -0.23 21.86
N ALA A 41 -14.20 0.38 22.62
CA ALA A 41 -14.83 -0.27 23.75
C ALA A 41 -15.63 -1.51 23.32
N ALA A 42 -16.37 -1.42 22.21
CA ALA A 42 -17.10 -2.55 21.65
C ALA A 42 -16.13 -3.66 21.20
N LEU A 43 -15.06 -3.33 20.46
CA LEU A 43 -14.04 -4.29 20.02
C LEU A 43 -13.34 -4.97 21.21
N SER A 44 -12.98 -4.23 22.26
CA SER A 44 -12.36 -4.78 23.47
C SER A 44 -13.31 -5.62 24.32
N SER A 45 -14.61 -5.36 24.27
CA SER A 45 -15.63 -6.14 25.00
C SER A 45 -15.94 -7.48 24.34
N MET A 46 -15.52 -7.69 23.10
CA MET A 46 -15.73 -8.94 22.40
C MET A 46 -14.70 -9.96 22.86
N SER A 47 -15.18 -11.02 23.52
CA SER A 47 -14.39 -12.13 24.08
C SER A 47 -13.48 -12.85 23.07
N SER A 48 -13.69 -12.62 21.77
CA SER A 48 -12.85 -13.13 20.69
C SER A 48 -12.46 -11.95 19.82
N GLY A 49 -11.19 -11.52 19.89
CA GLY A 49 -10.64 -10.44 19.05
C GLY A 49 -10.56 -10.76 17.55
N SER A 50 -11.34 -11.72 17.07
CA SER A 50 -11.35 -12.24 15.69
C SER A 50 -12.57 -11.73 14.89
N ILE A 51 -12.86 -10.44 14.95
CA ILE A 51 -14.03 -9.87 14.26
C ILE A 51 -13.74 -9.60 12.78
N LEU A 52 -12.47 -9.36 12.43
CA LEU A 52 -12.08 -8.95 11.07
C LEU A 52 -11.11 -9.94 10.39
N LEU A 53 -10.66 -10.97 11.11
CA LEU A 53 -9.75 -11.97 10.58
C LEU A 53 -10.18 -13.34 11.09
N SER A 54 -10.99 -14.05 10.31
CA SER A 54 -11.15 -15.48 10.53
C SER A 54 -9.76 -16.11 10.39
N LYS A 55 -9.29 -16.83 11.41
CA LYS A 55 -8.07 -17.66 11.29
C LYS A 55 -8.25 -18.81 10.30
N ALA A 56 -9.49 -19.06 9.87
CA ALA A 56 -9.78 -20.00 8.80
C ALA A 56 -8.99 -19.61 7.54
N PRO A 57 -8.19 -20.53 6.98
CA PRO A 57 -7.48 -20.27 5.75
C PRO A 57 -8.51 -20.03 4.64
N ILE A 58 -8.30 -18.95 3.87
CA ILE A 58 -9.06 -18.74 2.65
C ILE A 58 -8.64 -19.86 1.69
N THR A 59 -9.61 -20.67 1.29
CA THR A 59 -9.37 -21.77 0.35
C THR A 59 -9.91 -21.38 -1.03
N SER A 60 -9.56 -22.14 -2.07
CA SER A 60 -10.12 -21.96 -3.42
C SER A 60 -11.65 -22.08 -3.46
N ASN A 61 -12.27 -22.68 -2.43
CA ASN A 61 -13.71 -22.85 -2.33
C ASN A 61 -14.40 -21.64 -1.67
N THR A 62 -13.64 -20.68 -1.16
CA THR A 62 -14.18 -19.45 -0.58
C THR A 62 -14.59 -18.51 -1.71
N THR A 63 -15.87 -18.54 -2.07
CA THR A 63 -16.43 -17.66 -3.10
C THR A 63 -16.48 -16.22 -2.60
N ILE A 64 -15.88 -15.31 -3.36
CA ILE A 64 -16.00 -13.88 -3.13
C ILE A 64 -17.44 -13.48 -3.43
N ALA A 65 -18.09 -12.76 -2.51
CA ALA A 65 -19.42 -12.22 -2.76
C ALA A 65 -19.36 -11.28 -3.99
N PRO A 66 -20.29 -11.39 -4.95
CA PRO A 66 -20.31 -10.50 -6.10
C PRO A 66 -20.46 -9.05 -5.63
N PRO A 67 -19.87 -8.09 -6.36
CA PRO A 67 -20.04 -6.68 -6.02
C PRO A 67 -21.53 -6.34 -6.03
N LEU A 68 -22.04 -5.84 -4.91
CA LEU A 68 -23.42 -5.38 -4.82
C LEU A 68 -23.47 -3.99 -5.47
N ILE A 69 -24.11 -3.91 -6.63
CA ILE A 69 -24.45 -2.62 -7.24
C ILE A 69 -25.76 -2.19 -6.57
N GLU A 70 -25.64 -1.32 -5.57
CA GLU A 70 -26.81 -0.74 -4.91
C GLU A 70 -27.46 0.29 -5.84
N ASP A 71 -28.75 0.12 -6.09
CA ASP A 71 -29.53 1.13 -6.78
C ASP A 71 -29.86 2.29 -5.83
N LEU A 72 -29.95 3.49 -6.38
CA LEU A 72 -30.42 4.64 -5.63
C LEU A 72 -31.84 4.37 -5.09
N PRO A 73 -32.10 4.63 -3.81
CA PRO A 73 -33.46 4.59 -3.30
C PRO A 73 -34.33 5.57 -4.10
N PRO A 74 -35.65 5.34 -4.19
CA PRO A 74 -36.56 6.23 -4.91
C PRO A 74 -36.64 7.60 -4.23
N LEU A 75 -35.72 8.49 -4.61
CA LEU A 75 -35.61 9.86 -4.11
C LEU A 75 -36.26 10.83 -5.09
N LYS A 76 -36.78 11.94 -4.57
CA LYS A 76 -37.28 13.03 -5.41
C LYS A 76 -36.12 13.62 -6.21
N GLN A 77 -36.25 13.59 -7.53
CA GLN A 77 -35.25 14.18 -8.42
C GLN A 77 -35.41 15.71 -8.46
N PRO A 78 -34.31 16.48 -8.43
CA PRO A 78 -34.35 17.92 -8.64
C PRO A 78 -34.81 18.24 -10.08
N ASP A 79 -35.60 19.31 -10.23
CA ASP A 79 -36.01 19.80 -11.54
C ASP A 79 -34.91 20.69 -12.10
N TRP A 80 -34.13 20.14 -13.03
CA TRP A 80 -33.02 20.86 -13.65
C TRP A 80 -33.46 21.90 -14.67
N SER A 81 -34.73 21.90 -15.09
CA SER A 81 -35.25 22.92 -16.01
C SER A 81 -35.18 24.33 -15.40
N LEU A 82 -35.23 24.41 -14.06
CA LEU A 82 -35.12 25.63 -13.28
C LEU A 82 -33.76 26.33 -13.40
N ALA A 83 -32.70 25.62 -13.82
CA ALA A 83 -31.37 26.19 -14.02
C ALA A 83 -31.25 27.01 -15.32
N THR A 84 -32.27 26.98 -16.19
CA THR A 84 -32.24 27.66 -17.49
C THR A 84 -32.34 29.19 -17.29
N ARG A 85 -31.53 29.95 -18.03
CA ARG A 85 -31.47 31.41 -17.94
C ARG A 85 -32.85 32.04 -18.24
N ARG A 86 -33.30 32.92 -17.35
CA ARG A 86 -34.60 33.59 -17.43
C ARG A 86 -34.57 34.96 -18.12
N PRO A 87 -35.73 35.44 -18.62
CA PRO A 87 -35.87 36.79 -19.16
C PRO A 87 -35.70 37.86 -18.07
N VAL A 88 -35.24 39.05 -18.48
CA VAL A 88 -34.64 40.08 -17.60
C VAL A 88 -35.66 40.87 -16.75
N ASN A 89 -36.97 40.73 -17.01
CA ASN A 89 -38.01 41.56 -16.40
C ASN A 89 -39.04 40.72 -15.63
N VAL A 90 -38.74 40.35 -14.39
CA VAL A 90 -39.62 39.57 -13.51
C VAL A 90 -39.97 40.42 -12.28
N SER A 91 -41.22 40.36 -11.81
CA SER A 91 -41.63 41.07 -10.59
C SER A 91 -40.93 40.50 -9.34
N HIS A 92 -40.77 41.34 -8.30
CA HIS A 92 -40.12 40.94 -7.05
C HIS A 92 -40.77 39.72 -6.39
N GLU A 93 -42.10 39.73 -6.26
CA GLU A 93 -42.86 38.62 -5.68
C GLU A 93 -42.63 37.30 -6.42
N ARG A 94 -42.54 37.36 -7.76
CA ARG A 94 -42.29 36.17 -8.58
C ARG A 94 -40.86 35.64 -8.40
N LEU A 95 -39.89 36.51 -8.16
CA LEU A 95 -38.52 36.14 -7.81
C LEU A 95 -38.44 35.47 -6.43
N GLU A 96 -39.23 35.92 -5.45
CA GLU A 96 -39.26 35.30 -4.12
C GLU A 96 -39.82 33.87 -4.17
N GLN A 97 -40.95 33.69 -4.85
CA GLN A 97 -41.55 32.36 -5.07
C GLN A 97 -40.58 31.42 -5.80
N GLU A 98 -39.90 31.92 -6.82
CA GLU A 98 -38.89 31.16 -7.54
C GLU A 98 -37.71 30.78 -6.64
N ASN A 99 -37.20 31.71 -5.84
CA ASN A 99 -36.12 31.42 -4.89
C ASN A 99 -36.52 30.34 -3.88
N GLU A 100 -37.77 30.33 -3.43
CA GLU A 100 -38.29 29.27 -2.57
C GLU A 100 -38.26 27.92 -3.29
N ILE A 101 -38.79 27.84 -4.52
CA ILE A 101 -38.76 26.64 -5.35
C ILE A 101 -37.31 26.18 -5.57
N LEU A 102 -36.40 27.05 -5.97
CA LEU A 102 -34.99 26.75 -6.17
C LEU A 102 -34.33 26.20 -4.90
N ARG A 103 -34.63 26.78 -3.73
CA ARG A 103 -34.13 26.27 -2.44
C ARG A 103 -34.65 24.87 -2.14
N THR A 104 -35.90 24.56 -2.48
CA THR A 104 -36.43 23.20 -2.29
C THR A 104 -35.76 22.19 -3.21
N HIS A 105 -35.58 22.50 -4.50
CA HIS A 105 -34.90 21.60 -5.44
C HIS A 105 -33.40 21.47 -5.15
N LEU A 106 -32.75 22.53 -4.64
CA LEU A 106 -31.37 22.44 -4.18
C LEU A 106 -31.23 21.46 -3.00
N LYS A 107 -32.19 21.45 -2.07
CA LYS A 107 -32.22 20.45 -0.99
C LYS A 107 -32.38 19.03 -1.54
N TYR A 108 -33.25 18.82 -2.54
CA TYR A 108 -33.41 17.52 -3.20
C TYR A 108 -32.11 17.07 -3.89
N ALA A 109 -31.47 17.96 -4.65
CA ALA A 109 -30.17 17.69 -5.27
C ALA A 109 -29.11 17.32 -4.23
N ALA A 110 -29.05 18.03 -3.10
CA ALA A 110 -28.12 17.72 -2.02
C ALA A 110 -28.37 16.31 -1.43
N THR A 111 -29.63 15.93 -1.22
CA THR A 111 -29.98 14.58 -0.74
C THR A 111 -29.61 13.49 -1.74
N VAL A 112 -29.88 13.71 -3.04
CA VAL A 112 -29.52 12.75 -4.10
C VAL A 112 -28.01 12.58 -4.18
N ASN A 113 -27.25 13.69 -4.19
CA ASN A 113 -25.79 13.65 -4.23
C ASN A 113 -25.20 12.94 -3.00
N GLN A 114 -25.77 13.16 -1.82
CA GLN A 114 -25.34 12.48 -0.61
C GLN A 114 -25.60 10.97 -0.68
N ALA A 115 -26.75 10.55 -1.18
CA ALA A 115 -27.06 9.13 -1.38
C ALA A 115 -26.13 8.49 -2.41
N GLN A 116 -25.86 9.16 -3.54
CA GLN A 116 -24.91 8.72 -4.55
C GLN A 116 -23.50 8.57 -3.99
N ALA A 117 -23.03 9.55 -3.21
CA ALA A 117 -21.71 9.49 -2.58
C ALA A 117 -21.58 8.25 -1.66
N GLY A 118 -22.62 7.93 -0.89
CA GLY A 118 -22.65 6.73 -0.04
C GLY A 118 -22.57 5.43 -0.84
N ILE A 119 -23.29 5.33 -1.96
CA ILE A 119 -23.25 4.15 -2.85
C ILE A 119 -21.85 3.99 -3.47
N ILE A 120 -21.25 5.08 -3.95
CA ILE A 120 -19.90 5.07 -4.51
C ILE A 120 -18.87 4.65 -3.45
N GLU A 121 -18.98 5.17 -2.23
CA GLU A 121 -18.13 4.79 -1.11
C GLU A 121 -18.25 3.28 -0.80
N GLY A 122 -19.47 2.75 -0.73
CA GLY A 122 -19.73 1.32 -0.53
C GLY A 122 -19.14 0.44 -1.66
N ALA A 123 -19.27 0.88 -2.91
CA ALA A 123 -18.69 0.18 -4.06
C ALA A 123 -17.15 0.17 -3.99
N HIS A 124 -16.52 1.29 -3.67
CA HIS A 124 -15.07 1.38 -3.50
C HIS A 124 -14.58 0.52 -2.34
N ALA A 125 -15.26 0.53 -1.19
CA ALA A 125 -14.92 -0.32 -0.06
C ALA A 125 -14.96 -1.80 -0.43
N THR A 126 -16.00 -2.22 -1.17
CA THR A 126 -16.13 -3.60 -1.68
C THR A 126 -14.96 -3.97 -2.59
N MET A 127 -14.59 -3.09 -3.52
CA MET A 127 -13.45 -3.31 -4.43
C MET A 127 -12.13 -3.47 -3.69
N VAL A 128 -11.88 -2.67 -2.64
CA VAL A 128 -10.67 -2.79 -1.80
C VAL A 128 -10.63 -4.15 -1.10
N ILE A 129 -11.76 -4.61 -0.54
CA ILE A 129 -11.87 -5.93 0.11
C ILE A 129 -11.60 -7.05 -0.89
N GLN A 130 -12.18 -6.98 -2.09
CA GLN A 130 -11.97 -7.97 -3.15
C GLN A 130 -10.49 -8.02 -3.58
N ASN A 131 -9.85 -6.86 -3.76
CA ASN A 131 -8.43 -6.78 -4.09
C ASN A 131 -7.54 -7.38 -2.99
N LEU A 132 -7.85 -7.12 -1.73
CA LEU A 132 -7.13 -7.71 -0.60
C LEU A 132 -7.28 -9.24 -0.57
N HIS A 133 -8.48 -9.74 -0.84
CA HIS A 133 -8.74 -11.17 -0.94
C HIS A 133 -7.93 -11.81 -2.07
N LEU A 134 -7.91 -11.20 -3.26
CA LEU A 134 -7.12 -11.66 -4.40
C LEU A 134 -5.62 -11.69 -4.11
N ARG A 135 -5.08 -10.65 -3.46
CA ARG A 135 -3.66 -10.63 -3.05
C ARG A 135 -3.33 -11.78 -2.11
N LYS A 136 -4.18 -12.04 -1.12
CA LYS A 136 -3.98 -13.14 -0.16
C LYS A 136 -4.07 -14.51 -0.84
N LEU A 137 -5.02 -14.69 -1.76
CA LEU A 137 -5.13 -15.91 -2.56
C LEU A 137 -3.89 -16.10 -3.43
N ASN A 138 -3.44 -15.06 -4.13
CA ASN A 138 -2.25 -15.11 -4.97
C ASN A 138 -1.00 -15.43 -4.14
N GLY A 139 -0.84 -14.86 -2.95
CA GLY A 139 0.26 -15.23 -2.05
C GLY A 139 0.21 -16.70 -1.64
N ALA A 140 -0.97 -17.21 -1.29
CA ALA A 140 -1.15 -18.62 -0.94
C ALA A 140 -0.90 -19.58 -2.12
N LEU A 141 -1.29 -19.18 -3.34
CA LEU A 141 -1.02 -19.93 -4.57
C LEU A 141 0.47 -19.90 -4.90
N TYR A 142 1.09 -18.73 -4.84
CA TYR A 142 2.50 -18.54 -5.14
C TYR A 142 3.41 -19.33 -4.19
N GLY A 143 3.08 -19.36 -2.89
CA GLY A 143 3.79 -20.20 -1.92
C GLY A 143 3.62 -21.71 -2.14
N ARG A 144 2.57 -22.14 -2.86
CA ARG A 144 2.38 -23.54 -3.28
C ARG A 144 3.03 -23.85 -4.63
N GLU A 145 3.06 -22.89 -5.55
CA GLU A 145 3.64 -23.03 -6.89
C GLU A 145 5.16 -22.97 -6.86
N LYS A 146 5.74 -22.05 -6.08
CA LYS A 146 7.15 -22.12 -5.72
C LYS A 146 7.34 -23.38 -4.88
N ARG A 147 7.79 -24.46 -5.53
CA ARG A 147 8.34 -25.62 -4.83
C ARG A 147 9.34 -25.07 -3.83
N ARG A 148 9.06 -25.23 -2.53
CA ARG A 148 10.07 -25.00 -1.50
C ARG A 148 11.31 -25.75 -1.96
N GLU A 149 12.42 -25.03 -2.17
CA GLU A 149 13.70 -25.71 -2.37
C GLU A 149 13.85 -26.65 -1.16
N PRO A 150 14.12 -27.94 -1.37
CA PRO A 150 14.23 -28.86 -0.25
C PRO A 150 15.36 -28.38 0.66
N THR A 151 15.00 -27.72 1.77
CA THR A 151 15.94 -27.19 2.77
C THR A 151 16.74 -28.34 3.39
N ARG A 152 16.15 -29.54 3.42
CA ARG A 152 16.86 -30.76 3.76
C ARG A 152 17.64 -31.26 2.55
N THR A 153 18.94 -31.43 2.75
CA THR A 153 19.85 -32.26 1.95
C THR A 153 19.39 -33.72 1.98
N LEU A 154 18.23 -34.03 1.41
CA LEU A 154 17.81 -35.39 1.13
C LEU A 154 18.59 -35.83 -0.10
N VAL A 155 19.72 -36.48 0.15
CA VAL A 155 20.51 -37.21 -0.86
C VAL A 155 19.65 -38.30 -1.54
N ILE A 156 18.50 -38.64 -0.95
CA ILE A 156 17.57 -39.66 -1.41
C ILE A 156 16.17 -39.15 -1.12
N ASP A 157 15.34 -38.92 -2.15
CA ASP A 157 13.91 -38.65 -1.98
C ASP A 157 13.27 -39.93 -1.38
N SER A 158 13.16 -39.99 -0.06
CA SER A 158 12.72 -41.18 0.70
C SER A 158 11.25 -41.56 0.44
N SER A 159 10.55 -40.78 -0.38
CA SER A 159 9.17 -41.05 -0.80
C SER A 159 9.04 -42.20 -1.80
N ARG A 160 10.15 -42.65 -2.40
CA ARG A 160 10.17 -43.82 -3.29
C ARG A 160 11.18 -44.82 -2.73
N GLY A 161 10.75 -46.07 -2.52
CA GLY A 161 11.63 -47.18 -2.12
C GLY A 161 12.62 -47.56 -3.22
N GLN A 162 13.50 -46.62 -3.58
CA GLN A 162 14.56 -46.79 -4.55
C GLN A 162 15.79 -47.36 -3.85
N VAL A 163 16.30 -48.46 -4.40
CA VAL A 163 17.62 -48.98 -4.05
C VAL A 163 18.61 -48.18 -4.88
N PHE A 164 19.35 -47.28 -4.24
CA PHE A 164 20.40 -46.52 -4.91
C PHE A 164 21.66 -47.37 -4.99
N SER A 165 22.28 -47.39 -6.16
CA SER A 165 23.65 -47.89 -6.27
C SER A 165 24.60 -46.91 -5.57
N SER A 166 25.70 -47.41 -5.01
CA SER A 166 26.70 -46.56 -4.33
C SER A 166 27.27 -45.45 -5.22
N ALA A 167 27.25 -45.63 -6.54
CA ALA A 167 27.71 -44.64 -7.51
C ALA A 167 26.74 -43.45 -7.65
N GLU A 168 25.43 -43.71 -7.72
CA GLU A 168 24.40 -42.67 -7.85
C GLU A 168 24.35 -41.76 -6.63
N VAL A 169 24.55 -42.33 -5.44
CA VAL A 169 24.62 -41.56 -4.18
C VAL A 169 25.82 -40.61 -4.18
N LEU A 170 26.99 -41.09 -4.64
CA LEU A 170 28.21 -40.28 -4.71
C LEU A 170 28.10 -39.16 -5.74
N GLU A 171 27.48 -39.41 -6.88
CA GLU A 171 27.23 -38.38 -7.91
C GLU A 171 26.24 -37.31 -7.41
N GLY A 172 25.15 -37.72 -6.74
CA GLY A 172 24.20 -36.79 -6.12
C GLY A 172 24.84 -35.90 -5.06
N LEU A 173 25.71 -36.47 -4.22
CA LEU A 173 26.50 -35.71 -3.23
C LEU A 173 27.42 -34.68 -3.89
N ARG A 174 28.10 -35.06 -4.98
CA ARG A 174 28.97 -34.15 -5.74
C ARG A 174 28.19 -32.99 -6.35
N LEU A 175 27.07 -33.26 -7.01
CA LEU A 175 26.21 -32.21 -7.58
C LEU A 175 25.68 -31.26 -6.52
N GLN A 176 25.34 -31.77 -5.34
CA GLN A 176 24.90 -30.94 -4.21
C GLN A 176 26.03 -30.07 -3.66
N GLU A 177 27.24 -30.61 -3.56
CA GLU A 177 28.41 -29.84 -3.14
C GLU A 177 28.77 -28.77 -4.16
N GLU A 178 28.74 -29.07 -5.45
CA GLU A 178 28.92 -28.09 -6.53
C GLU A 178 27.86 -26.99 -6.48
N ALA A 179 26.58 -27.34 -6.31
CA ALA A 179 25.50 -26.36 -6.17
C ALA A 179 25.71 -25.45 -4.94
N LYS A 180 26.14 -26.01 -3.80
CA LYS A 180 26.50 -25.23 -2.60
C LYS A 180 27.66 -24.29 -2.88
N ARG A 181 28.70 -24.75 -3.59
CA ARG A 181 29.85 -23.92 -3.96
C ARG A 181 29.46 -22.80 -4.92
N VAL A 182 28.61 -23.06 -5.91
CA VAL A 182 28.09 -22.03 -6.82
C VAL A 182 27.24 -21.01 -6.06
N LYS A 183 26.33 -21.44 -5.18
CA LYS A 183 25.53 -20.52 -4.34
C LYS A 183 26.41 -19.67 -3.42
N ALA A 184 27.40 -20.27 -2.76
CA ALA A 184 28.35 -19.55 -1.91
C ALA A 184 29.17 -18.53 -2.70
N ALA A 185 29.69 -18.91 -3.87
CA ALA A 185 30.44 -18.02 -4.76
C ALA A 185 29.57 -16.86 -5.27
N ALA A 186 28.31 -17.13 -5.63
CA ALA A 186 27.36 -16.09 -6.03
C ALA A 186 27.04 -15.13 -4.87
N LYS A 187 26.85 -15.63 -3.65
CA LYS A 187 26.65 -14.79 -2.46
C LYS A 187 27.87 -13.91 -2.19
N GLN A 188 29.07 -14.47 -2.29
CA GLN A 188 30.32 -13.73 -2.14
C GLN A 188 30.48 -12.65 -3.22
N ALA A 189 30.20 -12.97 -4.48
CA ALA A 189 30.26 -12.02 -5.60
C ALA A 189 29.25 -10.87 -5.44
N ARG A 190 28.03 -11.16 -4.95
CA ARG A 190 27.04 -10.13 -4.63
C ARG A 190 27.52 -9.22 -3.50
N ALA A 191 28.09 -9.79 -2.44
CA ALA A 191 28.64 -9.02 -1.33
C ALA A 191 29.79 -8.10 -1.78
N SER A 192 30.74 -8.62 -2.58
CA SER A 192 31.84 -7.81 -3.12
C SER A 192 31.36 -6.71 -4.07
N ASN A 193 30.31 -6.97 -4.87
CA ASN A 193 29.71 -5.95 -5.73
C ASN A 193 29.02 -4.86 -4.92
N ARG A 194 28.31 -5.21 -3.83
CA ARG A 194 27.69 -4.24 -2.91
C ARG A 194 28.76 -3.35 -2.27
N THR A 195 29.86 -3.92 -1.78
CA THR A 195 30.96 -3.12 -1.19
C THR A 195 31.64 -2.24 -2.23
N ALA A 196 31.95 -2.77 -3.42
CA ALA A 196 32.56 -2.00 -4.50
C ALA A 196 31.67 -0.82 -4.95
N LYS A 197 30.35 -1.02 -5.02
CA LYS A 197 29.39 0.05 -5.35
C LYS A 197 29.34 1.12 -4.26
N LYS A 198 29.34 0.72 -2.98
CA LYS A 198 29.40 1.65 -1.84
C LYS A 198 30.69 2.48 -1.88
N ASP A 199 31.83 1.85 -2.13
CA ASP A 199 33.13 2.52 -2.21
C ASP A 199 33.20 3.49 -3.41
N ALA A 200 32.65 3.10 -4.56
CA ALA A 200 32.57 3.96 -5.74
C ALA A 200 31.68 5.19 -5.48
N MET A 201 30.52 5.01 -4.85
CA MET A 201 29.64 6.12 -4.46
C MET A 201 30.31 7.07 -3.45
N ALA A 202 31.04 6.52 -2.47
CA ALA A 202 31.77 7.32 -1.49
C ALA A 202 32.85 8.21 -2.13
N LYS A 203 33.58 7.68 -3.14
CA LYS A 203 34.57 8.46 -3.90
C LYS A 203 33.92 9.61 -4.67
N LEU A 204 32.80 9.36 -5.36
CA LEU A 204 32.09 10.42 -6.08
C LEU A 204 31.52 11.50 -5.15
N GLU A 205 31.02 11.13 -3.97
CA GLU A 205 30.52 12.11 -3.01
C GLU A 205 31.67 12.96 -2.45
N ALA A 206 32.84 12.36 -2.19
CA ALA A 206 34.04 13.10 -1.78
C ALA A 206 34.51 14.09 -2.86
N GLU A 207 34.49 13.69 -4.14
CA GLU A 207 34.77 14.60 -5.26
C GLU A 207 33.71 15.71 -5.37
N TRP A 208 32.44 15.39 -5.18
CA TRP A 208 31.36 16.37 -5.20
C TRP A 208 31.47 17.41 -4.10
N VAL A 209 31.90 17.01 -2.90
CA VAL A 209 32.19 17.94 -1.79
C VAL A 209 33.27 18.94 -2.20
N LYS A 210 34.40 18.46 -2.76
CA LYS A 210 35.48 19.33 -3.25
C LYS A 210 35.01 20.29 -4.35
N ILE A 211 34.15 19.83 -5.27
CA ILE A 211 33.57 20.67 -6.33
C ILE A 211 32.69 21.77 -5.74
N LYS A 212 31.88 21.45 -4.71
CA LYS A 212 31.05 22.44 -4.00
C LYS A 212 31.91 23.48 -3.29
N GLU A 213 32.93 23.06 -2.57
CA GLU A 213 33.87 23.97 -1.86
C GLU A 213 34.53 24.93 -2.84
N LYS A 214 35.12 24.41 -3.91
CA LYS A 214 35.73 25.24 -4.96
C LYS A 214 34.74 26.20 -5.62
N HIS A 215 33.49 25.81 -5.79
CA HIS A 215 32.46 26.69 -6.33
C HIS A 215 32.12 27.85 -5.38
N VAL A 216 32.07 27.58 -4.06
CA VAL A 216 31.88 28.62 -3.05
C VAL A 216 33.05 29.60 -3.05
N GLU A 217 34.28 29.11 -3.11
CA GLU A 217 35.49 29.96 -3.24
C GLU A 217 35.41 30.85 -4.49
N ASN A 218 35.09 30.27 -5.65
CA ASN A 218 34.93 31.02 -6.89
C ASN A 218 33.81 32.08 -6.83
N LEU A 219 32.72 31.83 -6.08
CA LEU A 219 31.65 32.81 -5.90
C LEU A 219 32.10 33.98 -5.02
N VAL A 220 32.85 33.72 -3.95
CA VAL A 220 33.41 34.76 -3.08
C VAL A 220 34.41 35.62 -3.84
N GLU A 221 35.28 35.00 -4.65
CA GLU A 221 36.21 35.75 -5.52
C GLU A 221 35.47 36.59 -6.54
N TRP A 222 34.47 36.01 -7.22
CA TRP A 222 33.65 36.73 -8.19
C TRP A 222 32.92 37.93 -7.55
N GLU A 223 32.33 37.75 -6.38
CA GLU A 223 31.64 38.82 -5.64
C GLU A 223 32.60 39.96 -5.30
N ARG A 224 33.80 39.66 -4.77
CA ARG A 224 34.86 40.66 -4.55
C ARG A 224 35.26 41.39 -5.84
N THR A 225 35.36 40.68 -6.96
CA THR A 225 35.68 41.33 -8.24
C THR A 225 34.55 42.23 -8.74
N CYS A 226 33.29 41.82 -8.55
CA CYS A 226 32.12 42.63 -8.89
C CYS A 226 32.03 43.89 -8.02
N GLU A 227 32.27 43.78 -6.72
CA GLU A 227 32.32 44.93 -5.81
C GLU A 227 33.42 45.93 -6.22
N ARG A 228 34.60 45.43 -6.58
CA ARG A 228 35.71 46.26 -7.08
C ARG A 228 35.36 46.96 -8.40
N LEU A 229 34.77 46.25 -9.37
CA LEU A 229 34.36 46.85 -10.64
C LEU A 229 33.21 47.84 -10.46
N GLN A 230 32.36 47.63 -9.47
CA GLN A 230 31.29 48.55 -9.13
C GLN A 230 31.83 49.87 -8.55
N SER A 231 32.87 49.83 -7.70
CA SER A 231 33.53 51.03 -7.21
C SER A 231 34.31 51.77 -8.30
N GLU A 232 34.81 51.06 -9.31
CA GLU A 232 35.43 51.62 -10.52
C GLU A 232 34.40 52.19 -11.54
N GLY A 233 33.10 52.09 -11.28
CA GLY A 233 32.04 52.66 -12.12
C GLY A 233 31.72 51.85 -13.39
N VAL A 234 32.13 50.57 -13.45
CA VAL A 234 31.88 49.71 -14.61
C VAL A 234 30.39 49.41 -14.75
N LEU A 235 29.87 49.62 -15.97
CA LEU A 235 28.48 49.32 -16.30
C LEU A 235 28.16 47.83 -16.10
N ARG A 236 26.97 47.52 -15.57
CA ARG A 236 26.50 46.14 -15.30
C ARG A 236 26.61 45.19 -16.50
N LYS A 237 26.49 45.69 -17.74
CA LYS A 237 26.61 44.89 -18.97
C LYS A 237 28.01 44.33 -19.19
N ASN A 238 29.03 44.96 -18.60
CA ASN A 238 30.44 44.58 -18.73
C ASN A 238 30.95 43.82 -17.48
N MET A 239 30.06 43.44 -16.57
CA MET A 239 30.43 42.64 -15.40
C MET A 239 30.76 41.21 -15.82
N PRO A 240 31.73 40.55 -15.14
CA PRO A 240 32.03 39.16 -15.41
C PRO A 240 30.79 38.29 -15.13
N PRO A 241 30.52 37.27 -15.96
CA PRO A 241 29.38 36.39 -15.74
C PRO A 241 29.55 35.60 -14.44
N LYS A 242 28.44 35.34 -13.75
CA LYS A 242 28.46 34.55 -12.52
C LYS A 242 29.03 33.15 -12.78
N PRO A 243 29.98 32.65 -11.96
CA PRO A 243 30.53 31.32 -12.10
C PRO A 243 29.42 30.26 -12.12
N LYS A 244 29.47 29.33 -13.07
CA LYS A 244 28.54 28.19 -13.14
C LYS A 244 29.08 27.03 -12.31
N ARG A 245 28.21 26.40 -11.52
CA ARG A 245 28.57 25.18 -10.78
C ARG A 245 28.76 24.02 -11.76
N GLN A 246 29.81 23.23 -11.59
CA GLN A 246 29.97 21.98 -12.34
C GLN A 246 28.86 20.98 -11.95
N LEU A 247 28.49 20.09 -12.87
CA LEU A 247 27.49 19.05 -12.61
C LEU A 247 28.04 18.00 -11.63
N LYS A 248 27.13 17.32 -10.92
CA LYS A 248 27.51 16.24 -10.01
C LYS A 248 28.10 15.07 -10.81
N PRO A 249 29.29 14.56 -10.46
CA PRO A 249 29.82 13.32 -11.04
C PRO A 249 28.81 12.18 -10.86
N THR A 250 28.54 11.44 -11.94
CA THR A 250 27.60 10.30 -11.94
C THR A 250 28.36 9.02 -12.22
N LEU A 251 27.96 7.90 -11.60
CA LEU A 251 28.54 6.60 -11.92
C LEU A 251 28.22 6.24 -13.38
N PRO A 252 29.16 5.63 -14.12
CA PRO A 252 28.86 5.01 -15.40
C PRO A 252 27.76 3.95 -15.25
N ASP A 253 26.83 3.89 -16.22
CA ASP A 253 25.72 2.93 -16.25
C ASP A 253 26.14 1.46 -16.34
N ASP A 254 27.45 1.19 -16.52
CA ASP A 254 28.01 -0.16 -16.63
C ASP A 254 28.01 -0.94 -15.29
N HIS A 255 27.66 -0.28 -14.19
CA HIS A 255 27.37 -0.94 -12.92
C HIS A 255 25.89 -1.34 -12.88
N GLY A 256 25.58 -2.37 -13.66
CA GLY A 256 24.24 -2.85 -13.97
C GLY A 256 23.21 -2.76 -12.84
N ALA A 257 21.98 -2.46 -13.24
CA ALA A 257 20.77 -2.54 -12.45
C ALA A 257 20.57 -3.96 -11.91
N VAL A 258 21.32 -4.33 -10.86
CA VAL A 258 20.96 -5.44 -9.99
C VAL A 258 19.78 -4.92 -9.20
N GLY A 259 18.59 -5.36 -9.62
CA GLY A 259 17.32 -5.03 -8.99
C GLY A 259 17.45 -5.12 -7.48
N ASP A 260 17.01 -4.06 -6.83
CA ASP A 260 16.81 -3.94 -5.38
C ASP A 260 15.59 -4.80 -5.00
N ASP A 261 15.58 -6.07 -5.39
CA ASP A 261 14.64 -7.06 -4.86
C ASP A 261 15.15 -7.44 -3.46
N ASP A 262 14.91 -6.50 -2.56
CA ASP A 262 15.13 -6.52 -1.13
C ASP A 262 14.05 -7.40 -0.48
N ASP A 263 13.97 -8.67 -0.88
CA ASP A 263 13.28 -9.71 -0.10
C ASP A 263 14.33 -10.39 0.79
N GLU A 264 14.71 -9.67 1.86
CA GLU A 264 15.35 -10.23 3.04
C GLU A 264 14.33 -11.13 3.79
N GLU A 265 14.12 -12.36 3.32
CA GLU A 265 13.69 -13.43 4.22
C GLU A 265 14.90 -13.85 5.07
N GLU A 266 15.16 -13.10 6.14
CA GLU A 266 15.88 -13.60 7.30
C GLU A 266 15.07 -14.78 7.90
N GLU A 267 15.31 -16.00 7.41
CA GLU A 267 15.00 -17.19 8.20
C GLU A 267 15.95 -17.19 9.41
N GLU A 268 15.49 -16.60 10.52
CA GLU A 268 16.02 -16.84 11.84
C GLU A 268 15.91 -18.35 12.14
N ASP A 269 17.06 -19.01 12.04
CA ASP A 269 17.31 -20.38 12.49
C ASP A 269 17.16 -20.40 14.03
N GLU A 270 15.91 -20.51 14.52
CA GLU A 270 15.62 -20.74 15.93
C GLU A 270 16.20 -22.10 16.35
N GLY A 271 17.27 -21.99 17.13
CA GLY A 271 18.09 -23.08 17.61
C GLY A 271 17.38 -24.13 18.46
N ASP A 272 17.95 -25.33 18.36
CA ASP A 272 18.01 -26.39 19.35
C ASP A 272 17.82 -25.92 20.81
N ARG A 273 16.72 -26.35 21.44
CA ARG A 273 16.63 -26.82 22.82
C ARG A 273 15.28 -27.48 23.13
#